data_AF-A0A2T0YGQ7-F1
#
_entry.id   AF-A0A2T0YGQ7-F1
#
_cell.length_a   1.000
_cell.length_b   1.000
_cell.length_c   1.000
_cell.angle_alpha   90.00
_cell.angle_beta   90.00
_cell.angle_gamma   90.00
#
_symmetry.space_group_name_H-M   'P 1'
#
loop_
_entity.id
_entity.type
_entity.pdbx_description
1 polymer ?
#
loop_
_entity_poly.entity_id
_entity_poly.type
_entity_poly.pdbx_seq_one_letter_code
_entity_poly.pdbx_strand_id
1 'polypeptide(L)'
;MSTDPRAGEAGTQVEPEVLEELLSMRASIDNIDATLVYLLAERFKATQRVGVLKAKHQLPAADPAREKNQISRLKRLAHEAQLDPEFAEKFLNFIIEEVIRHHEAISASSGATGQPGPARAGSSDDPTAR
;
A
#
# COMPACT_ATOMS: atom_id res chain seq x y z
N MET A 1 -7.54 25.61 -31.57
CA MET A 1 -6.68 25.07 -30.50
C MET A 1 -7.56 24.35 -29.50
N SER A 2 -7.35 23.05 -29.27
CA SER A 2 -8.15 22.27 -28.32
C SER A 2 -7.82 22.67 -26.88
N THR A 3 -8.84 22.85 -26.04
CA THR A 3 -8.69 23.14 -24.60
C THR A 3 -8.73 21.87 -23.74
N ASP A 4 -8.81 20.69 -24.37
CA ASP A 4 -8.82 19.42 -23.66
C ASP A 4 -7.43 19.13 -23.06
N PRO A 5 -7.31 18.96 -21.73
CA PRO A 5 -6.01 18.68 -21.09
C PRO A 5 -5.38 17.37 -21.59
N ARG A 6 -6.20 16.43 -22.07
CA ARG A 6 -5.72 15.17 -22.65
C ARG A 6 -5.05 15.38 -24.00
N ALA A 7 -5.20 16.53 -24.65
CA ALA A 7 -4.48 16.82 -25.89
C ALA A 7 -2.97 17.02 -25.63
N GLY A 8 -2.61 17.60 -24.48
CA GLY A 8 -1.24 17.98 -24.17
C GLY A 8 -0.60 18.84 -25.28
N GLU A 9 0.71 18.72 -25.46
CA GLU A 9 1.45 19.44 -26.51
C GLU A 9 1.04 19.05 -27.92
N ALA A 10 0.51 17.83 -28.11
CA ALA A 10 0.09 17.33 -29.42
C ALA A 10 -1.10 18.11 -30.00
N GLY A 11 -1.91 18.77 -29.15
CA GLY A 11 -3.10 19.52 -29.57
C GLY A 11 -2.84 20.70 -30.51
N THR A 12 -1.58 21.08 -30.72
CA THR A 12 -1.16 22.15 -31.65
C THR A 12 -0.33 21.64 -32.83
N GLN A 13 0.04 20.36 -32.85
CA GLN A 13 1.10 19.83 -33.72
C GLN A 13 0.63 18.76 -34.71
N VAL A 14 -0.55 18.18 -34.52
CA VAL A 14 -1.02 17.03 -35.31
C VAL A 14 -2.32 17.33 -36.06
N GLU A 15 -2.55 16.56 -37.12
CA GLU A 15 -3.78 16.62 -37.91
C GLU A 15 -5.02 16.29 -37.04
N PRO A 16 -6.20 16.86 -37.36
CA PRO A 16 -7.41 16.70 -36.54
C PRO A 16 -7.82 15.24 -36.28
N GLU A 17 -7.69 14.36 -37.28
CA GLU A 17 -8.04 12.94 -37.18
C GLU A 17 -7.11 12.19 -36.21
N VAL A 18 -5.80 12.48 -36.28
CA VAL A 18 -4.79 11.92 -35.35
C VAL A 18 -5.05 12.42 -33.93
N LEU A 19 -5.43 13.69 -33.78
CA LEU A 19 -5.77 14.25 -32.46
C LEU A 19 -7.00 13.55 -31.86
N GLU A 20 -8.02 13.26 -32.65
CA GLU A 20 -9.22 12.58 -32.20
C GLU A 20 -8.93 11.14 -31.72
N GLU A 21 -8.16 10.37 -32.50
CA GLU A 21 -7.75 9.02 -32.12
C GLU A 21 -6.92 9.02 -30.82
N LEU A 22 -5.98 9.96 -30.71
CA LEU A 22 -5.16 10.14 -29.51
C LEU A 22 -6.00 10.45 -28.27
N LEU A 23 -6.98 11.35 -28.39
CA LEU A 23 -7.88 11.71 -27.30
C LEU A 23 -8.74 10.51 -26.86
N SER A 24 -9.21 9.69 -27.80
CA SER A 24 -9.95 8.46 -27.50
C SER A 24 -9.11 7.45 -26.70
N MET A 25 -7.87 7.22 -27.13
CA MET A 25 -6.93 6.35 -26.41
C MET A 25 -6.62 6.87 -25.01
N ARG A 26 -6.36 8.18 -24.87
CA ARG A 26 -6.08 8.81 -23.57
C ARG A 26 -7.27 8.78 -22.63
N ALA A 27 -8.49 8.92 -23.14
CA ALA A 27 -9.70 8.73 -22.34
C ALA A 27 -9.78 7.31 -21.74
N SER A 28 -9.34 6.31 -22.49
CA SER A 28 -9.29 4.92 -22.01
C SER A 28 -8.19 4.73 -20.96
N ILE A 29 -7.02 5.36 -21.13
CA ILE A 29 -5.92 5.35 -20.15
C ILE A 29 -6.38 5.98 -18.83
N ASP A 30 -6.99 7.17 -18.87
CA ASP A 30 -7.46 7.87 -17.67
C ASP A 30 -8.46 7.01 -16.87
N ASN A 31 -9.34 6.28 -17.55
CA ASN A 31 -10.28 5.35 -16.91
C ASN A 31 -9.59 4.14 -16.25
N ILE A 32 -8.56 3.59 -16.91
CA ILE A 32 -7.74 2.51 -16.34
C ILE A 32 -7.01 3.02 -15.10
N ASP A 33 -6.41 4.20 -15.17
CA ASP A 33 -5.67 4.81 -14.06
C ASP A 33 -6.58 5.07 -12.85
N ALA A 34 -7.79 5.57 -13.07
CA ALA A 34 -8.79 5.72 -12.01
C ALA A 34 -9.10 4.36 -11.34
N THR A 35 -9.28 3.31 -12.15
CA THR A 35 -9.54 1.96 -11.64
C THR A 35 -8.36 1.41 -10.83
N LEU A 36 -7.12 1.63 -11.30
CA LEU A 36 -5.90 1.25 -10.57
C LEU A 36 -5.83 1.91 -9.20
N VAL A 37 -6.16 3.20 -9.09
CA VAL A 37 -6.19 3.93 -7.82
C VAL A 37 -7.22 3.31 -6.85
N TYR A 38 -8.43 3.00 -7.32
CA TYR A 38 -9.44 2.38 -6.46
C TYR A 38 -9.05 0.97 -6.00
N LEU A 39 -8.46 0.16 -6.89
CA LEU A 39 -7.96 -1.17 -6.53
C LEU A 39 -6.81 -1.10 -5.52
N LEU A 40 -5.90 -0.14 -5.66
CA LEU A 40 -4.84 0.10 -4.68
C LEU A 40 -5.42 0.50 -3.33
N ALA A 41 -6.42 1.40 -3.30
CA ALA A 41 -7.08 1.80 -2.06
C ALA A 41 -7.68 0.60 -1.31
N GLU A 42 -8.39 -0.28 -2.02
CA GLU A 42 -8.93 -1.52 -1.43
C GLU A 42 -7.81 -2.47 -0.95
N ARG A 43 -6.74 -2.62 -1.74
CA ARG A 43 -5.58 -3.41 -1.33
C ARG A 43 -4.96 -2.87 -0.04
N PHE A 44 -4.80 -1.56 0.08
CA PHE A 44 -4.23 -0.92 1.26
C PHE A 44 -5.13 -1.08 2.50
N LYS A 45 -6.46 -1.01 2.36
CA LYS A 45 -7.39 -1.33 3.45
C LYS A 45 -7.18 -2.76 3.97
N ALA A 46 -7.03 -3.73 3.07
CA ALA A 46 -6.76 -5.11 3.45
C ALA A 46 -5.41 -5.24 4.18
N THR A 47 -4.35 -4.58 3.69
CA THR A 47 -3.04 -4.65 4.34
C THR A 47 -3.01 -3.91 5.68
N GLN A 48 -3.76 -2.83 5.87
CA GLN A 48 -3.90 -2.18 7.18
C GLN A 48 -4.49 -3.15 8.21
N ARG A 49 -5.54 -3.89 7.85
CA ARG A 49 -6.11 -4.93 8.71
C ARG A 49 -5.09 -6.02 9.06
N VAL A 50 -4.28 -6.45 8.08
CA VAL A 50 -3.18 -7.39 8.33
C VAL A 50 -2.16 -6.78 9.31
N GLY A 51 -1.83 -5.50 9.17
CA GLY A 51 -0.92 -4.78 10.07
C GLY A 51 -1.44 -4.73 11.50
N VAL A 52 -2.72 -4.39 11.69
CA VAL A 52 -3.38 -4.40 13.01
C VAL A 52 -3.36 -5.81 13.62
N LEU A 53 -3.66 -6.83 12.82
CA LEU A 53 -3.60 -8.22 13.28
C LEU A 53 -2.17 -8.59 13.71
N LYS A 54 -1.16 -8.28 12.87
CA LYS A 54 0.25 -8.54 13.18
C LYS A 54 0.67 -7.84 14.48
N ALA A 55 0.36 -6.56 14.64
CA ALA A 55 0.68 -5.79 15.85
C ALA A 55 0.03 -6.40 17.10
N LYS A 56 -1.25 -6.77 17.04
CA LYS A 56 -1.98 -7.42 18.15
C LYS A 56 -1.33 -8.73 18.61
N HIS A 57 -0.69 -9.45 17.70
CA HIS A 57 -0.05 -10.74 17.95
C HIS A 57 1.48 -10.69 18.00
N GLN A 58 2.07 -9.48 18.08
CA GLN A 58 3.52 -9.26 18.10
C GLN A 58 4.26 -9.94 16.93
N LEU A 59 3.62 -10.00 15.76
CA LEU A 59 4.22 -10.54 14.53
C LEU A 59 5.01 -9.45 13.80
N PRO A 60 6.12 -9.81 13.12
CA PRO A 60 6.92 -8.83 12.38
C PRO A 60 6.16 -8.23 11.20
N ALA A 61 6.43 -6.95 10.92
CA ALA A 61 5.89 -6.21 9.78
C ALA A 61 6.30 -6.86 8.44
N ALA A 62 7.59 -7.14 8.28
CA ALA A 62 8.14 -7.87 7.15
C ALA A 62 7.92 -9.39 7.26
N ASP A 63 7.75 -10.05 6.13
CA ASP A 63 7.70 -11.52 5.99
C ASP A 63 8.39 -11.90 4.67
N PRO A 64 9.72 -12.11 4.68
CA PRO A 64 10.49 -12.34 3.46
C PRO A 64 10.02 -13.56 2.66
N ALA A 65 9.52 -14.59 3.34
CA ALA A 65 9.00 -15.79 2.69
C ALA A 65 7.69 -15.46 1.95
N ARG A 66 6.79 -14.71 2.59
CA ARG A 66 5.56 -14.24 1.94
C ARG A 66 5.84 -13.31 0.77
N GLU A 67 6.78 -12.38 0.92
CA GLU A 67 7.20 -11.42 -0.11
C GLU A 67 7.75 -12.11 -1.35
N LYS A 68 8.68 -13.06 -1.18
CA LYS A 68 9.22 -13.89 -2.27
C LYS A 68 8.12 -14.63 -3.05
N ASN A 69 7.13 -15.17 -2.34
CA ASN A 69 6.00 -15.85 -2.95
C ASN A 69 5.07 -14.89 -3.72
N GLN A 70 4.88 -13.66 -3.22
CA GLN A 70 4.12 -12.62 -3.94
C GLN A 70 4.83 -12.25 -5.25
N ILE A 71 6.12 -11.97 -5.19
CA ILE A 71 6.94 -11.61 -6.36
C ILE A 71 6.87 -12.72 -7.40
N SER A 72 7.13 -13.97 -7.00
CA SER A 72 7.11 -15.12 -7.93
C SER A 72 5.75 -15.29 -8.62
N ARG A 73 4.64 -15.16 -7.86
CA ARG A 73 3.29 -15.25 -8.43
C ARG A 73 2.99 -14.09 -9.38
N LEU A 74 3.39 -12.87 -9.05
CA LEU A 74 3.09 -11.69 -9.85
C LEU A 74 3.93 -11.62 -11.12
N LYS A 75 5.19 -12.06 -11.11
CA LYS A 75 6.00 -12.19 -12.33
C LYS A 75 5.35 -13.14 -13.34
N ARG A 76 4.76 -14.24 -12.87
CA ARG A 76 4.00 -15.15 -13.72
C ARG A 76 2.75 -14.48 -14.30
N LEU A 77 1.97 -13.77 -13.48
CA LEU A 77 0.79 -13.04 -13.97
C LEU A 77 1.16 -11.94 -14.98
N ALA A 78 2.27 -11.24 -14.75
CA ALA A 78 2.78 -10.23 -15.68
C ALA A 78 3.11 -10.86 -17.03
N HIS A 79 3.84 -11.98 -17.05
CA HIS A 79 4.11 -12.73 -18.27
C HIS A 79 2.82 -13.18 -18.98
N GLU A 80 1.86 -13.75 -18.25
CA GLU A 80 0.54 -14.15 -18.80
C GLU A 80 -0.23 -12.96 -19.41
N ALA A 81 -0.08 -11.76 -18.82
CA ALA A 81 -0.71 -10.53 -19.27
C ALA A 81 0.13 -9.74 -20.31
N GLN A 82 1.24 -10.30 -20.80
CA GLN A 82 2.18 -9.62 -21.71
C GLN A 82 2.75 -8.30 -21.16
N LEU A 83 2.82 -8.19 -19.84
CA LEU A 83 3.51 -7.11 -19.13
C LEU A 83 4.94 -7.55 -18.80
N ASP A 84 5.90 -6.63 -18.95
CA ASP A 84 7.29 -6.87 -18.57
C ASP A 84 7.40 -7.35 -17.09
N PRO A 85 7.91 -8.58 -16.86
CA PRO A 85 8.06 -9.10 -15.50
C PRO A 85 9.02 -8.27 -14.63
N GLU A 86 10.01 -7.58 -15.21
CA GLU A 86 10.92 -6.73 -14.44
C GLU A 86 10.21 -5.45 -13.96
N PHE A 87 9.45 -4.81 -14.84
CA PHE A 87 8.58 -3.70 -14.45
C PHE A 87 7.58 -4.11 -13.36
N ALA A 88 6.92 -5.26 -13.51
CA ALA A 88 5.96 -5.76 -12.52
C ALA A 88 6.61 -6.03 -11.15
N GLU A 89 7.83 -6.55 -11.14
CA GLU A 89 8.61 -6.74 -9.91
C GLU A 89 8.96 -5.41 -9.24
N LYS A 90 9.46 -4.42 -9.99
CA LYS A 90 9.77 -3.08 -9.46
C LYS A 90 8.54 -2.41 -8.86
N PHE A 91 7.41 -2.44 -9.57
CA PHE A 91 6.16 -1.88 -9.09
C PHE A 91 5.68 -2.59 -7.82
N LEU A 92 5.78 -3.93 -7.76
CA LEU A 92 5.37 -4.68 -6.58
C LEU A 92 6.27 -4.41 -5.37
N ASN A 93 7.58 -4.32 -5.56
CA ASN A 93 8.53 -3.99 -4.49
C ASN A 93 8.20 -2.64 -3.87
N PHE A 94 7.92 -1.63 -4.71
CA PHE A 94 7.45 -0.32 -4.25
C PHE A 94 6.19 -0.43 -3.36
N ILE A 95 5.20 -1.21 -3.79
CA ILE A 95 3.96 -1.40 -3.02
C ILE A 95 4.21 -2.18 -1.72
N ILE A 96 5.12 -3.16 -1.70
CA ILE A 96 5.47 -3.95 -0.51
C ILE A 96 6.16 -3.07 0.53
N GLU A 97 7.13 -2.25 0.11
CA GLU A 97 7.85 -1.31 0.98
C GLU A 97 6.88 -0.36 1.68
N GLU A 98 5.90 0.18 0.95
CA GLU A 98 4.87 1.05 1.52
C GLU A 98 3.99 0.32 2.56
N VAL A 99 3.67 -0.95 2.31
CA VAL A 99 2.89 -1.76 3.26
C VAL A 99 3.67 -2.04 4.54
N ILE A 100 4.96 -2.36 4.43
CA ILE A 100 5.83 -2.62 5.59
C ILE A 100 5.90 -1.36 6.46
N ARG A 101 6.13 -0.19 5.85
CA ARG A 101 6.15 1.10 6.56
C ARG A 101 4.84 1.34 7.34
N HIS A 102 3.69 1.06 6.73
CA HIS A 102 2.40 1.17 7.41
C HIS A 102 2.26 0.19 8.58
N HIS A 103 2.76 -1.04 8.45
CA HIS A 103 2.72 -2.03 9.52
C HIS A 103 3.58 -1.61 10.71
N GLU A 104 4.78 -1.08 10.46
CA GLU A 104 5.65 -0.52 11.49
C GLU A 104 4.98 0.62 12.24
N ALA A 105 4.33 1.56 11.52
CA ALA A 105 3.58 2.66 12.13
C ALA A 105 2.39 2.18 13.00
N ILE A 106 1.67 1.15 12.55
CA ILE A 106 0.58 0.53 13.32
C ILE A 106 1.12 -0.14 14.60
N SER A 107 2.25 -0.84 14.49
CA SER A 107 2.89 -1.47 15.65
C SER A 107 3.36 -0.44 16.68
N ALA A 108 3.96 0.66 16.23
CA ALA A 108 4.43 1.75 17.10
C ALA A 108 3.27 2.43 17.86
N SER A 109 2.15 2.70 17.17
CA SER A 109 0.97 3.30 17.81
C SER A 109 0.22 2.34 18.74
N SER A 110 0.23 1.03 18.45
CA SER A 110 -0.33 0.00 19.33
C SER A 110 0.50 -0.20 20.61
N GLY A 111 1.83 -0.01 20.55
CA GLY A 111 2.71 -0.06 21.73
C GLY A 111 2.52 1.11 22.69
N ALA A 112 2.09 2.27 22.20
CA ALA A 112 1.88 3.48 23.00
C ALA A 112 0.59 3.49 23.85
N THR A 113 -0.31 2.51 23.65
CA THR A 113 -1.60 2.40 24.37
C THR A 113 -1.59 1.34 25.48
N GLY A 114 -0.43 0.80 25.84
CA GLY A 114 -0.28 -0.08 27.01
C GLY A 114 -0.48 0.69 28.33
N GLN A 115 -1.61 0.46 29.01
CA GLN A 115 -1.92 0.97 30.35
C GLN A 115 -0.74 0.77 31.32
N PRO A 116 -0.42 1.75 32.19
CA PRO A 116 0.44 1.49 33.34
C PRO A 116 -0.29 0.51 34.25
N GLY A 117 0.30 -0.68 34.46
CA GLY A 117 -0.22 -1.69 35.38
C GLY A 117 -0.38 -1.10 36.79
N PRO A 118 -1.36 -1.56 37.58
CA PRO A 118 -1.66 -0.95 38.86
C PRO A 118 -0.44 -1.05 39.77
N ALA A 119 0.06 0.10 40.22
CA ALA A 119 1.09 0.18 41.24
C ALA A 119 0.60 -0.61 42.46
N ARG A 120 1.29 -1.69 42.80
CA ARG A 120 1.05 -2.40 44.06
C ARG A 120 1.35 -1.42 45.19
N ALA A 121 0.29 -0.93 45.84
CA ALA A 121 0.39 -0.23 47.10
C ALA A 121 1.06 -1.18 48.10
N GLY A 122 2.27 -0.82 48.55
CA GLY A 122 2.90 -1.46 49.68
C GLY A 122 2.05 -1.21 50.91
N SER A 123 1.39 -2.24 51.40
CA SER A 123 0.76 -2.29 52.72
C SER A 123 1.86 -2.26 53.77
N SER A 124 2.09 -1.09 54.38
CA SER A 124 2.80 -0.97 55.64
C SER A 124 1.83 -1.30 56.78
N ASP A 125 1.70 -2.58 57.10
CA ASP A 125 1.20 -3.03 58.39
C ASP A 125 2.37 -3.67 59.13
N ASP A 126 2.91 -2.96 60.12
CA ASP A 126 3.70 -3.58 61.18
C ASP A 126 3.11 -3.19 62.55
N PRO A 127 2.40 -4.11 63.21
CA PRO A 127 1.86 -3.91 64.55
C PRO A 127 2.69 -4.69 65.58
N THR A 128 3.37 -4.00 66.51
CA THR A 128 3.63 -4.35 67.94
C THR A 128 4.88 -3.62 68.45
N ALA A 129 4.80 -2.70 69.42
CA ALA A 129 4.68 -2.94 70.86
C ALA A 129 5.90 -3.64 71.51
N ARG A 130 6.90 -2.85 71.93
CA ARG A 130 7.51 -2.89 73.28
C ARG A 130 8.52 -1.77 73.49
#